data_AF-C9MXJ4-F1
#
_entry.id   AF-C9MXJ4-F1
#
_cell.length_a   1.000
_cell.length_b   1.000
_cell.length_c   1.000
_cell.angle_alpha   90.00
_cell.angle_beta   90.00
_cell.angle_gamma   90.00
#
_symmetry.space_group_name_H-M   'P 1'
#
loop_
_entity.id
_entity.type
_entity.pdbx_description
1 polymer ?
#
loop_
_entity_poly.entity_id
_entity_poly.type
_entity_poly.pdbx_seq_one_letter_code
_entity_poly.pdbx_strand_id
1 'polypeptide(L)'
;MKKTIFFLVGIMMVSSIGFSAENKSIESSLDSIDSQYEELLRKEEAQKESYRNQKAQLEAELEKLKAQQTDKEKIVEKLRVDSEVRWHRDKYRKILKYNESNFKNLNKSIAEKEQKIAELDTLLSIMN
;
A
#
# COMPACT_ATOMS: atom_id res chain seq x y z
N MET A 1 -21.86 6.37 18.56
CA MET A 1 -22.27 7.19 17.40
C MET A 1 -21.13 7.14 16.39
N LYS A 2 -21.27 6.83 15.11
CA LYS A 2 -22.40 6.68 14.18
C LYS A 2 -21.77 6.09 12.89
N LYS A 3 -22.49 5.20 12.20
CA LYS A 3 -22.36 4.82 10.77
C LYS A 3 -21.21 3.87 10.39
N THR A 4 -21.56 2.62 10.08
CA THR A 4 -21.07 1.83 8.90
C THR A 4 -21.50 0.35 8.89
N ILE A 5 -22.37 -0.11 9.80
CA ILE A 5 -22.96 -1.46 9.68
C ILE A 5 -24.29 -1.36 8.93
N PHE A 6 -24.22 -1.02 7.64
CA PHE A 6 -25.39 -0.94 6.75
C PHE A 6 -25.07 -1.48 5.35
N PHE A 7 -24.30 -2.57 5.25
CA PHE A 7 -24.04 -3.22 3.96
C PHE A 7 -24.45 -4.70 3.88
N LEU A 8 -25.16 -5.22 4.88
CA LEU A 8 -25.51 -6.66 4.95
C LEU A 8 -27.01 -6.98 5.09
N VAL A 9 -27.91 -6.01 4.89
CA VAL A 9 -29.36 -6.19 5.12
C VAL A 9 -30.20 -6.15 3.83
N GLY A 10 -29.56 -6.08 2.65
CA GLY A 10 -30.25 -5.74 1.40
C GLY A 10 -30.92 -6.86 0.60
N ILE A 11 -30.63 -8.15 0.82
CA ILE A 11 -31.05 -9.22 -0.13
C ILE A 11 -32.01 -10.25 0.51
N MET A 12 -32.50 -10.02 1.73
CA MET A 12 -33.39 -10.97 2.42
C MET A 12 -34.90 -10.71 2.20
N MET A 13 -35.32 -10.29 1.00
CA MET A 13 -36.74 -10.06 0.68
C MET A 13 -37.15 -10.48 -0.74
N VAL A 14 -36.98 -11.75 -1.10
CA VAL A 14 -37.88 -12.39 -2.08
C VAL A 14 -38.13 -13.85 -1.67
N SER A 15 -39.09 -14.05 -0.78
CA SER A 15 -39.71 -15.35 -0.53
C SER A 15 -41.19 -15.24 -0.88
N SER A 16 -41.72 -16.28 -1.54
CA SER A 16 -43.08 -16.46 -2.11
C SER A 16 -43.21 -15.90 -3.53
N ILE A 17 -43.62 -16.65 -4.56
CA ILE A 17 -44.77 -17.56 -4.66
C ILE A 17 -44.52 -18.58 -5.81
N GLY A 18 -44.88 -19.87 -5.62
CA GLY A 18 -45.34 -20.72 -6.74
C GLY A 18 -44.75 -22.13 -6.91
N PHE A 19 -45.09 -23.05 -6.01
CA PHE A 19 -44.94 -24.51 -6.17
C PHE A 19 -45.59 -25.01 -7.47
N SER A 20 -44.78 -25.37 -8.48
CA SER A 20 -44.99 -26.45 -9.48
C SER A 20 -44.11 -26.31 -10.74
N ALA A 21 -43.46 -25.15 -10.96
CA ALA A 21 -42.38 -24.97 -11.96
C ALA A 21 -40.98 -24.89 -11.32
N GLU A 22 -40.92 -25.16 -10.01
CA GLU A 22 -39.95 -24.61 -9.06
C GLU A 22 -38.57 -25.27 -9.11
N ASN A 23 -38.44 -26.51 -9.60
CA ASN A 23 -37.16 -27.21 -9.58
C ASN A 23 -36.14 -26.60 -10.55
N LYS A 24 -36.56 -26.19 -11.77
CA LYS A 24 -35.67 -25.50 -12.73
C LYS A 24 -35.31 -24.08 -12.29
N SER A 25 -36.22 -23.37 -11.63
CA SER A 25 -35.97 -21.99 -11.16
C SER A 25 -35.10 -21.96 -9.91
N ILE A 26 -35.30 -22.89 -8.97
CA ILE A 26 -34.47 -23.01 -7.77
C ILE A 26 -33.05 -23.47 -8.13
N GLU A 27 -32.89 -24.52 -8.94
CA GLU A 27 -31.56 -24.96 -9.42
C GLU A 27 -30.82 -23.82 -10.13
N SER A 28 -31.47 -23.10 -11.05
CA SER A 28 -30.84 -21.95 -11.73
C SER A 28 -30.50 -20.79 -10.79
N SER A 29 -31.27 -20.62 -9.70
CA SER A 29 -31.00 -19.58 -8.69
C SER A 29 -29.85 -20.00 -7.77
N LEU A 30 -29.74 -21.29 -7.43
CA LEU A 30 -28.63 -21.85 -6.67
C LEU A 30 -27.32 -21.78 -7.48
N ASP A 31 -27.34 -22.19 -8.76
CA ASP A 31 -26.18 -22.08 -9.66
C ASP A 31 -25.72 -20.61 -9.82
N SER A 32 -26.66 -19.66 -9.81
CA SER A 32 -26.36 -18.22 -9.85
C SER A 32 -25.74 -17.72 -8.54
N ILE A 33 -26.18 -18.22 -7.38
CA ILE A 33 -25.59 -17.89 -6.08
C ILE A 33 -24.17 -18.44 -5.99
N ASP A 34 -23.95 -19.70 -6.38
CA ASP A 34 -22.63 -20.34 -6.39
C ASP A 34 -21.69 -19.60 -7.34
N SER A 35 -22.15 -19.26 -8.55
CA SER A 35 -21.37 -18.46 -9.50
C SER A 35 -21.01 -17.07 -8.95
N GLN A 36 -21.93 -16.40 -8.25
CA GLN A 36 -21.66 -15.07 -7.66
C GLN A 36 -20.67 -15.17 -6.50
N TYR A 37 -20.76 -16.23 -5.70
CA TYR A 37 -19.82 -16.49 -4.61
C TYR A 37 -18.41 -16.77 -5.12
N GLU A 38 -18.27 -17.62 -6.13
CA GLU A 38 -16.99 -17.90 -6.79
C GLU A 38 -16.39 -16.64 -7.44
N GLU A 39 -17.21 -15.79 -8.06
CA GLU A 39 -16.75 -14.52 -8.62
C GLU A 39 -16.21 -13.59 -7.51
N LEU A 40 -16.87 -13.56 -6.35
CA LEU A 40 -16.41 -12.79 -5.19
C LEU A 40 -15.07 -13.31 -4.65
N LEU A 41 -14.94 -14.63 -4.46
CA LEU A 41 -13.66 -15.24 -4.04
C LEU A 41 -12.52 -14.89 -5.00
N ARG A 42 -12.78 -14.96 -6.31
CA ARG A 42 -11.78 -14.61 -7.33
C ARG A 42 -11.38 -13.12 -7.25
N LYS A 43 -12.34 -12.23 -7.00
CA LYS A 43 -12.08 -10.78 -6.85
C LYS A 43 -11.27 -10.49 -5.59
N GLU A 44 -11.60 -11.14 -4.47
CA GLU A 44 -10.86 -11.01 -3.22
C GLU A 44 -9.41 -11.47 -3.39
N GLU A 45 -9.19 -12.63 -4.02
CA GLU A 45 -7.84 -13.16 -4.24
C GLU A 45 -7.04 -12.25 -5.20
N ALA A 46 -7.67 -11.77 -6.28
CA ALA A 46 -7.03 -10.81 -7.19
C ALA A 46 -6.65 -9.51 -6.46
N GLN A 47 -7.46 -9.06 -5.51
CA GLN A 47 -7.16 -7.89 -4.69
C GLN A 47 -6.00 -8.15 -3.72
N LYS A 48 -5.96 -9.31 -3.05
CA LYS A 48 -4.83 -9.71 -2.19
C LYS A 48 -3.52 -9.75 -2.99
N GLU A 49 -3.56 -10.35 -4.18
CA GLU A 49 -2.40 -10.42 -5.06
C GLU A 49 -1.94 -9.03 -5.52
N SER A 50 -2.86 -8.12 -5.83
CA SER A 50 -2.52 -6.72 -6.12
C SER A 50 -1.80 -6.03 -4.96
N TYR A 51 -2.24 -6.26 -3.71
CA TYR A 51 -1.57 -5.70 -2.54
C TYR A 51 -0.18 -6.32 -2.30
N ARG A 52 -0.02 -7.63 -2.52
CA ARG A 52 1.30 -8.29 -2.45
C ARG A 52 2.27 -7.70 -3.47
N ASN A 53 1.82 -7.50 -4.70
CA ASN A 53 2.64 -6.89 -5.76
C ASN A 53 3.01 -5.43 -5.45
N GLN A 54 2.05 -4.62 -4.97
CA GLN A 54 2.33 -3.25 -4.55
C GLN A 54 3.34 -3.20 -3.39
N LYS A 55 3.21 -4.10 -2.41
CA LYS A 55 4.15 -4.21 -1.30
C LYS A 55 5.56 -4.54 -1.81
N ALA A 56 5.70 -5.56 -2.65
CA ALA A 56 7.00 -5.96 -3.20
C ALA A 56 7.67 -4.83 -3.99
N GLN A 57 6.89 -4.06 -4.76
CA GLN A 57 7.42 -2.88 -5.46
C GLN A 57 7.92 -1.81 -4.47
N LEU A 58 7.15 -1.52 -3.42
CA LEU A 58 7.54 -0.55 -2.40
C LEU A 58 8.79 -0.98 -1.64
N GLU A 59 8.92 -2.27 -1.32
CA GLU A 59 10.12 -2.84 -0.68
C GLU A 59 11.36 -2.68 -1.55
N ALA A 60 11.26 -2.98 -2.85
CA ALA A 60 12.37 -2.80 -3.78
C ALA A 60 12.78 -1.32 -3.93
N GLU A 61 11.81 -0.40 -3.99
CA GLU A 61 12.08 1.03 -3.99
C GLU A 61 12.72 1.51 -2.67
N LEU A 62 12.26 0.98 -1.54
CA LEU A 62 12.77 1.30 -0.22
C LEU A 62 14.23 0.87 -0.07
N GLU A 63 14.57 -0.34 -0.49
CA GLU A 63 15.96 -0.84 -0.52
C GLU A 63 16.88 0.10 -1.29
N LYS A 64 16.45 0.51 -2.49
CA LYS A 64 17.20 1.45 -3.32
C LYS A 64 17.40 2.81 -2.64
N LEU A 65 16.37 3.33 -1.98
CA LEU A 65 16.46 4.61 -1.25
C LEU A 65 17.37 4.50 -0.02
N LYS A 66 17.34 3.38 0.70
CA LYS A 66 18.25 3.12 1.84
C LYS A 66 19.71 3.03 1.40
N ALA A 67 20.01 2.37 0.27
CA ALA A 67 21.35 2.36 -0.29
C ALA A 67 21.83 3.79 -0.64
N GLN A 68 20.97 4.60 -1.28
CA GLN A 68 21.27 5.99 -1.58
C GLN A 68 21.44 6.85 -0.31
N GLN A 69 20.67 6.57 0.75
CA GLN A 69 20.77 7.27 2.03
C GLN A 69 22.17 7.11 2.61
N THR A 70 22.69 5.89 2.70
CA THR A 70 24.05 5.63 3.22
C THR A 70 25.13 6.36 2.42
N ASP A 71 25.03 6.37 1.10
CA ASP A 71 26.01 7.07 0.26
C ASP A 71 25.94 8.59 0.42
N LYS A 72 24.73 9.14 0.56
CA LYS A 72 24.51 10.58 0.73
C LYS A 72 24.95 11.06 2.11
N GLU A 73 24.73 10.27 3.16
CA GLU A 73 25.17 10.59 4.52
C GLU A 73 26.69 10.83 4.57
N LYS A 74 27.48 9.95 3.95
CA LYS A 74 28.94 10.11 3.85
C LYS A 74 29.36 11.39 3.15
N ILE A 75 28.65 11.77 2.08
CA ILE A 75 28.91 13.00 1.33
C ILE A 75 28.56 14.23 2.15
N VAL A 76 27.41 14.23 2.82
CA VAL A 76 26.96 15.33 3.68
C VAL A 76 27.97 15.57 4.81
N GLU A 77 28.44 14.51 5.47
CA GLU A 77 29.42 14.64 6.55
C GLU A 77 30.77 15.18 6.04
N LYS A 78 31.24 14.70 4.88
CA LYS A 78 32.44 15.26 4.25
C LYS A 78 32.27 16.74 3.90
N LEU A 79 31.11 17.12 3.35
CA LEU A 79 30.80 18.51 3.02
C LEU A 79 30.74 19.40 4.27
N ARG A 80 30.26 18.88 5.39
CA ARG A 80 30.21 19.58 6.68
C ARG A 80 31.62 20.02 7.09
N VAL A 81 32.56 19.09 7.14
CA VAL A 81 33.98 19.36 7.44
C VAL A 81 34.59 20.30 6.40
N ASP A 82 34.44 19.99 5.10
CA ASP A 82 35.03 20.78 4.03
C ASP A 82 34.52 22.24 4.01
N SER A 83 33.28 22.46 4.44
CA SER A 83 32.67 23.81 4.53
C SER A 83 33.29 24.70 5.61
N GLU A 84 34.04 24.12 6.53
CA GLU A 84 34.72 24.81 7.64
C GLU A 84 36.21 25.03 7.37
N VAL A 85 36.87 24.07 6.70
CA VAL A 85 38.34 24.06 6.59
C VAL A 85 38.89 24.40 5.20
N ARG A 86 38.09 24.32 4.12
CA ARG A 86 38.57 24.57 2.74
C ARG A 86 38.67 26.06 2.43
N TRP A 87 39.36 26.41 1.34
CA TRP A 87 39.54 27.81 0.93
C TRP A 87 38.24 28.47 0.45
N HIS A 88 37.42 27.76 -0.32
CA HIS A 88 36.15 28.26 -0.86
C HIS A 88 34.94 27.92 0.03
N ARG A 89 35.04 28.16 1.35
CA ARG A 89 34.03 27.74 2.35
C ARG A 89 32.60 28.10 1.98
N ASP A 90 32.40 29.32 1.51
CA ASP A 90 31.14 29.86 1.06
C ASP A 90 30.50 29.05 -0.08
N LYS A 91 31.30 28.51 -1.02
CA LYS A 91 30.81 27.58 -2.04
C LYS A 91 30.43 26.23 -1.43
N TYR A 92 31.27 25.67 -0.56
CA TYR A 92 30.99 24.40 0.13
C TYR A 92 29.73 24.49 1.00
N ARG A 93 29.52 25.59 1.74
CA ARG A 93 28.31 25.82 2.55
C ARG A 93 27.03 25.87 1.72
N LYS A 94 27.08 26.46 0.51
CA LYS A 94 25.93 26.46 -0.40
C LYS A 94 25.58 25.03 -0.84
N ILE A 95 26.59 24.25 -1.21
CA ILE A 95 26.41 22.84 -1.61
C ILE A 95 25.91 22.00 -0.43
N LEU A 96 26.47 22.20 0.77
CA LEU A 96 26.06 21.52 2.00
C LEU A 96 24.57 21.75 2.28
N LYS A 97 24.11 23.00 2.33
CA LYS A 97 22.70 23.34 2.59
C LYS A 97 21.74 22.65 1.62
N TYR A 98 22.09 22.62 0.33
CA TYR A 98 21.28 21.93 -0.67
C TYR A 98 21.25 20.41 -0.42
N ASN A 99 22.40 19.79 -0.11
CA ASN A 99 22.46 18.36 0.16
C ASN A 99 21.74 17.98 1.46
N GLU A 100 21.86 18.77 2.53
CA GLU A 100 21.12 18.56 3.79
C GLU A 100 19.60 18.60 3.58
N SER A 101 19.12 19.57 2.79
CA SER A 101 17.69 19.66 2.44
C SER A 101 17.21 18.43 1.67
N ASN A 102 17.97 18.00 0.66
CA ASN A 102 17.63 16.79 -0.10
C ASN A 102 17.71 15.51 0.75
N PHE A 103 18.71 15.40 1.63
CA PHE A 103 18.88 14.27 2.53
C PHE A 103 17.71 14.18 3.52
N LYS A 104 17.24 15.31 4.04
CA LYS A 104 16.02 15.37 4.86
C LYS A 104 14.79 14.87 4.10
N ASN A 105 14.62 15.29 2.84
CA ASN A 105 13.51 14.84 1.99
C ASN A 105 13.59 13.34 1.68
N LEU A 106 14.80 12.82 1.43
CA LEU A 106 15.05 11.39 1.25
C LEU A 106 14.60 10.60 2.48
N ASN A 107 15.02 11.02 3.68
CA ASN A 107 14.63 10.38 4.94
C ASN A 107 13.12 10.40 5.16
N LYS A 108 12.45 11.50 4.80
CA LYS A 108 10.98 11.59 4.84
C LYS A 108 10.32 10.58 3.90
N SER A 109 10.83 10.47 2.67
CA SER A 109 10.30 9.52 1.69
C SER A 109 10.49 8.06 2.12
N ILE A 110 11.62 7.73 2.74
CA ILE A 110 11.89 6.42 3.34
C ILE A 110 10.84 6.11 4.41
N ALA A 111 10.63 7.01 5.38
CA ALA A 111 9.66 6.82 6.45
C ALA A 111 8.21 6.67 5.92
N GLU A 112 7.82 7.48 4.93
CA GLU A 112 6.50 7.38 4.29
C GLU A 112 6.30 6.02 3.58
N LYS A 113 7.34 5.46 2.97
CA LYS A 113 7.27 4.13 2.33
C LYS A 113 7.23 3.01 3.35
N GLU A 114 8.03 3.08 4.41
CA GLU A 114 7.99 2.12 5.52
C GLU A 114 6.60 2.07 6.16
N GLN A 115 5.97 3.24 6.37
CA GLN A 115 4.61 3.31 6.86
C GLN A 115 3.61 2.64 5.91
N LYS A 116 3.67 2.92 4.61
CA LYS A 116 2.78 2.30 3.61
C LYS A 116 2.95 0.78 3.54
N ILE A 117 4.18 0.28 3.65
CA ILE A 117 4.44 -1.15 3.70
C ILE A 117 3.79 -1.76 4.95
N ALA A 118 3.93 -1.12 6.12
CA ALA A 118 3.30 -1.58 7.35
C ALA A 118 1.75 -1.57 7.29
N GLU A 119 1.16 -0.57 6.64
CA GLU A 119 -0.28 -0.50 6.37
C GLU A 119 -0.74 -1.65 5.47
N LEU A 120 -0.01 -1.92 4.37
CA LEU A 120 -0.28 -3.06 3.48
C LEU A 120 -0.13 -4.40 4.19
N ASP A 121 0.85 -4.55 5.08
CA ASP A 121 1.03 -5.75 5.90
C ASP A 121 -0.13 -5.98 6.86
N THR A 122 -0.61 -4.90 7.48
CA THR A 122 -1.79 -4.97 8.36
C THR A 122 -3.02 -5.39 7.57
N LEU A 123 -3.25 -4.81 6.39
CA LEU A 123 -4.36 -5.18 5.51
C LEU A 123 -4.27 -6.65 5.06
N LEU A 124 -3.12 -7.08 4.57
CA LEU A 124 -2.88 -8.46 4.16
C LEU A 124 -3.06 -9.45 5.32
N SER A 125 -2.69 -9.07 6.55
CA SER A 125 -2.90 -9.91 7.74
C SER A 125 -4.38 -10.04 8.13
N ILE A 126 -5.21 -9.01 7.91
CA ILE A 126 -6.66 -9.07 8.18
C ILE A 126 -7.36 -9.91 7.12
N MET A 127 -6.84 -9.90 5.89
CA MET A 127 -7.38 -10.65 4.76
C MET A 127 -6.97 -12.13 4.74
N ASN A 128 -6.08 -12.58 5.63
CA ASN A 128 -5.66 -13.97 5.76
C ASN A 128 -6.59 -14.78 6.65
#